data_AF-A0A8T4VWA5-F1
#
_entry.id   AF-A0A8T4VWA5-F1
#
_cell.length_a   1.000
_cell.length_b   1.000
_cell.length_c   1.000
_cell.angle_alpha   90.00
_cell.angle_beta   90.00
_cell.angle_gamma   90.00
#
_symmetry.space_group_name_H-M   'P 1'
#
loop_
_entity.id
_entity.type
_entity.pdbx_description
1 polymer ?
#
loop_
_entity_poly.entity_id
_entity_poly.type
_entity_poly.pdbx_seq_one_letter_code
_entity_poly.pdbx_strand_id
1 'polypeptide(L)'
;MTAAEQLRRDADDIWQRLLEHPFVTELYSGELPMEAFTFYVLHDYHYLTTAMQNFSIIASKAPAIDEMRAIIDLLHMEAESEYRSYRELVERLGYTLQDAASLEPIPVSVSYGSYLLATSALQSYAEAVTAVLPCFWSY
;
A
#
# COMPACT_ATOMS: atom_id res chain seq x y z
N MET A 1 -26.00 2.79 -7.72
CA MET A 1 -24.95 2.27 -6.85
C MET A 1 -23.92 1.61 -7.75
N THR A 2 -22.68 2.08 -7.72
CA THR A 2 -21.58 1.51 -8.52
C THR A 2 -21.06 0.22 -7.89
N ALA A 3 -20.29 -0.57 -8.63
CA ALA A 3 -19.65 -1.77 -8.08
C ALA A 3 -18.69 -1.42 -6.93
N ALA A 4 -17.95 -0.31 -7.04
CA ALA A 4 -17.05 0.17 -5.98
C ALA A 4 -17.82 0.54 -4.70
N GLU A 5 -18.97 1.23 -4.83
CA GLU A 5 -19.82 1.56 -3.68
C GLU A 5 -20.36 0.30 -2.99
N GLN A 6 -20.71 -0.74 -3.76
CA GLN A 6 -21.16 -2.00 -3.19
C GLN A 6 -20.03 -2.71 -2.43
N LEU A 7 -18.85 -2.84 -3.04
CA LEU A 7 -17.68 -3.47 -2.39
C LEU A 7 -17.29 -2.75 -1.09
N ARG A 8 -17.33 -1.40 -1.07
CA ARG A 8 -17.06 -0.62 0.14
C ARG A 8 -18.11 -0.85 1.22
N ARG A 9 -19.39 -0.99 0.87
CA ARG A 9 -20.44 -1.31 1.83
C ARG A 9 -20.28 -2.71 2.40
N ASP A 10 -19.91 -3.67 1.56
CA ASP A 10 -19.71 -5.06 1.97
C ASP A 10 -18.53 -5.22 2.93
N ALA A 11 -17.54 -4.31 2.86
CA ALA A 11 -16.38 -4.27 3.75
C ALA A 11 -16.51 -3.23 4.89
N ASP A 12 -17.71 -2.72 5.18
CA ASP A 12 -17.87 -1.60 6.12
C ASP A 12 -17.41 -1.93 7.54
N ASP A 13 -17.63 -3.16 8.01
CA ASP A 13 -17.19 -3.61 9.35
C ASP A 13 -15.65 -3.55 9.49
N ILE A 14 -14.92 -3.97 8.47
CA ILE A 14 -13.46 -3.87 8.41
C ILE A 14 -13.05 -2.40 8.35
N TRP A 15 -13.77 -1.58 7.59
CA TRP A 15 -13.47 -0.16 7.43
C TRP A 15 -13.64 0.63 8.73
N GLN A 16 -14.72 0.39 9.47
CA GLN A 16 -14.92 1.03 10.78
C GLN A 16 -13.79 0.64 11.73
N ARG A 17 -13.43 -0.65 11.77
CA ARG A 17 -12.31 -1.13 12.59
C ARG A 17 -10.96 -0.54 12.21
N LEU A 18 -10.74 -0.23 10.93
CA LEU A 18 -9.54 0.47 10.47
C LEU A 18 -9.50 1.90 11.01
N LEU A 19 -10.60 2.64 10.91
CA LEU A 19 -10.71 4.02 11.40
C LEU A 19 -10.61 4.13 12.93
N GLU A 20 -11.10 3.11 13.64
CA GLU A 20 -11.06 3.02 15.11
C GLU A 20 -9.79 2.35 15.64
N HIS A 21 -8.87 1.91 14.76
CA HIS A 21 -7.69 1.20 15.20
C HIS A 21 -6.78 2.12 16.04
N PRO A 22 -6.28 1.68 17.21
CA PRO A 22 -5.47 2.52 18.10
C PRO A 22 -4.31 3.22 17.40
N PHE A 23 -3.60 2.52 16.51
CA PHE A 23 -2.53 3.12 15.71
C PHE A 23 -2.98 4.37 14.94
N VAL A 24 -4.15 4.33 14.29
CA VAL A 24 -4.68 5.45 13.48
C VAL A 24 -5.16 6.58 14.39
N THR A 25 -5.91 6.24 15.44
CA THR A 25 -6.45 7.25 16.36
C THR A 25 -5.36 7.95 17.16
N GLU A 26 -4.34 7.21 17.62
CA GLU A 26 -3.21 7.75 18.37
C GLU A 26 -2.25 8.53 17.46
N LEU A 27 -2.08 8.12 16.19
CA LEU A 27 -1.34 8.90 15.21
C LEU A 27 -2.02 10.26 14.97
N TYR A 28 -3.33 10.27 14.83
CA TYR A 28 -4.11 11.49 14.64
C TYR A 28 -4.07 12.41 15.87
N SER A 29 -4.15 11.85 17.08
CA SER A 29 -4.09 12.64 18.32
C SER A 29 -2.67 13.06 18.72
N GLY A 30 -1.64 12.47 18.11
CA GLY A 30 -0.23 12.72 18.45
C GLY A 30 0.25 11.95 19.69
N GLU A 31 -0.50 10.94 20.15
CA GLU A 31 -0.18 10.13 21.34
C GLU A 31 0.54 8.82 20.97
N LEU A 32 0.65 8.51 19.67
CA LEU A 32 1.31 7.28 19.21
C LEU A 32 2.78 7.26 19.67
N PRO A 33 3.23 6.19 20.36
CA PRO A 33 4.64 6.07 20.75
C PRO A 33 5.56 6.12 19.53
N MET A 34 6.65 6.87 19.64
CA MET A 34 7.57 7.03 18.52
C MET A 34 8.21 5.71 18.07
N GLU A 35 8.40 4.76 18.97
CA GLU A 35 8.90 3.44 18.65
C GLU A 35 7.93 2.68 17.73
N ALA A 36 6.62 2.80 17.98
CA ALA A 36 5.59 2.17 17.16
C ALA A 36 5.50 2.81 15.76
N PHE A 37 5.59 4.14 15.68
CA PHE A 37 5.63 4.84 14.41
C PHE A 37 6.89 4.52 13.60
N THR A 38 8.06 4.51 14.26
CA THR A 38 9.33 4.15 13.62
C THR A 38 9.31 2.71 13.10
N PHE A 39 8.78 1.78 13.89
CA PHE A 39 8.59 0.40 13.47
C PHE A 39 7.72 0.32 12.21
N TYR A 40 6.57 1.01 12.20
CA TYR A 40 5.68 1.06 11.05
C TYR A 40 6.39 1.59 9.79
N VAL A 41 7.04 2.76 9.90
CA VAL A 41 7.74 3.38 8.77
C VAL A 41 8.84 2.46 8.23
N LEU A 42 9.71 1.92 9.08
CA LEU A 42 10.82 1.09 8.58
C LEU A 42 10.34 -0.19 7.88
N HIS A 43 9.22 -0.77 8.31
CA HIS A 43 8.63 -1.94 7.65
C HIS A 43 7.90 -1.61 6.35
N ASP A 44 7.50 -0.36 6.15
CA ASP A 44 6.77 0.08 4.95
C ASP A 44 7.62 0.02 3.68
N TYR A 45 8.95 -0.03 3.81
CA TYR A 45 9.88 -0.31 2.70
C TYR A 45 9.49 -1.53 1.86
N HIS A 46 9.13 -2.64 2.54
CA HIS A 46 8.77 -3.89 1.88
C HIS A 46 7.43 -3.80 1.18
N TYR A 47 6.50 -3.02 1.76
CA TYR A 47 5.23 -2.73 1.11
C TYR A 47 5.42 -1.90 -0.15
N LEU A 48 6.17 -0.79 -0.10
CA LEU A 48 6.45 0.06 -1.27
C LEU A 48 7.11 -0.72 -2.41
N THR A 49 8.09 -1.57 -2.07
CA THR A 49 8.74 -2.45 -3.06
C THR A 49 7.72 -3.38 -3.73
N THR A 50 6.84 -3.99 -2.93
CA THR A 50 5.81 -4.89 -3.42
C THR A 50 4.74 -4.15 -4.24
N ALA A 51 4.35 -2.95 -3.83
CA ALA A 51 3.39 -2.11 -4.52
C ALA A 51 3.88 -1.76 -5.94
N MET A 52 5.13 -1.33 -6.08
CA MET A 52 5.74 -1.04 -7.39
C MET A 52 5.79 -2.28 -8.32
N GLN A 53 6.15 -3.44 -7.78
CA GLN A 53 6.10 -4.70 -8.53
C GLN A 53 4.68 -5.06 -8.95
N ASN A 54 3.72 -4.86 -8.05
CA ASN A 54 2.32 -5.15 -8.28
C ASN A 54 1.72 -4.26 -9.38
N PHE A 55 1.93 -2.94 -9.34
CA PHE A 55 1.47 -2.05 -10.41
C PHE A 55 2.11 -2.36 -11.76
N SER A 56 3.38 -2.79 -11.77
CA SER A 56 4.05 -3.25 -12.99
C SER A 56 3.33 -4.47 -13.62
N ILE A 57 2.92 -5.43 -12.79
CA ILE A 57 2.14 -6.60 -13.23
C ILE A 57 0.77 -6.15 -13.75
N ILE A 58 0.06 -5.28 -13.03
CA ILE A 58 -1.26 -4.79 -13.44
C ILE A 58 -1.18 -4.06 -14.79
N ALA A 59 -0.19 -3.19 -14.98
CA ALA A 59 0.02 -2.45 -16.23
C ALA A 59 0.20 -3.41 -17.42
N SER A 60 0.96 -4.49 -17.22
CA SER A 60 1.18 -5.50 -18.27
C SER A 60 -0.08 -6.25 -18.71
N LYS A 61 -1.13 -6.22 -17.89
CA LYS A 61 -2.40 -6.93 -18.09
C LYS A 61 -3.55 -6.01 -18.50
N ALA A 62 -3.29 -4.72 -18.65
CA ALA A 62 -4.30 -3.75 -19.01
C ALA A 62 -4.97 -4.10 -20.37
N PRO A 63 -6.30 -4.00 -20.47
CA PRO A 63 -7.03 -4.42 -21.67
C PRO A 63 -6.90 -3.43 -22.84
N ALA A 64 -6.54 -2.19 -22.57
CA ALA A 64 -6.35 -1.14 -23.56
C ALA A 64 -5.32 -0.09 -23.07
N ILE A 65 -4.93 0.79 -24.01
CA ILE A 65 -3.85 1.77 -23.80
C ILE A 65 -4.19 2.75 -22.68
N ASP A 66 -5.45 3.17 -22.55
CA ASP A 66 -5.83 4.18 -21.56
C ASP A 66 -5.75 3.61 -20.13
N GLU A 67 -6.21 2.38 -19.91
CA GLU A 67 -6.05 1.66 -18.65
C GLU A 67 -4.58 1.39 -18.34
N MET A 68 -3.77 1.03 -19.34
CA MET A 68 -2.33 0.82 -19.16
C MET A 68 -1.64 2.10 -18.70
N ARG A 69 -1.94 3.23 -19.33
CA ARG A 69 -1.40 4.54 -18.99
C ARG A 69 -1.80 4.95 -17.57
N ALA A 70 -3.06 4.76 -17.18
CA ALA A 70 -3.51 5.08 -15.84
C ALA A 70 -2.72 4.31 -14.76
N ILE A 71 -2.45 3.01 -14.98
CA ILE A 71 -1.65 2.21 -14.03
C ILE A 71 -0.17 2.61 -14.05
N ILE A 72 0.39 2.96 -15.22
CA ILE A 72 1.76 3.48 -15.32
C ILE A 72 1.90 4.81 -14.58
N ASP A 73 0.91 5.69 -14.67
CA ASP A 73 0.91 6.96 -13.96
C ASP A 73 0.88 6.74 -12.44
N LEU A 74 0.11 5.76 -11.95
CA LEU A 74 0.15 5.34 -10.54
C LEU A 74 1.51 4.76 -10.14
N LEU A 75 2.07 3.86 -10.94
CA LEU A 75 3.41 3.31 -10.69
C LEU A 75 4.47 4.41 -10.63
N HIS A 76 4.40 5.40 -11.51
CA HIS A 76 5.30 6.54 -11.50
C HIS A 76 5.13 7.41 -10.25
N MET A 77 3.90 7.64 -9.80
CA MET A 77 3.62 8.34 -8.55
C MET A 77 4.25 7.61 -7.35
N GLU A 78 4.11 6.29 -7.27
CA GLU A 78 4.72 5.45 -6.22
C GLU A 78 6.26 5.51 -6.26
N ALA A 79 6.84 5.32 -7.45
CA ALA A 79 8.29 5.24 -7.64
C ALA A 79 9.01 6.58 -7.41
N GLU A 80 8.33 7.71 -7.63
CA GLU A 80 8.92 9.05 -7.49
C GLU A 80 8.42 9.77 -6.24
N SER A 81 7.13 10.06 -6.16
CA SER A 81 6.58 10.94 -5.12
C SER A 81 6.51 10.25 -3.77
N GLU A 82 5.98 9.03 -3.73
CA GLU A 82 5.84 8.28 -2.50
C GLU A 82 7.21 7.83 -1.98
N TYR A 83 8.04 7.22 -2.84
CA TYR A 83 9.39 6.81 -2.48
C TYR A 83 10.26 7.97 -1.96
N ARG A 84 10.16 9.17 -2.56
CA ARG A 84 10.88 10.34 -2.07
C ARG A 84 10.39 10.78 -0.68
N SER A 85 9.08 10.84 -0.47
CA SER A 85 8.49 11.20 0.83
C SER A 85 8.88 10.19 1.91
N TYR A 86 8.83 8.90 1.57
CA TYR A 86 9.29 7.81 2.42
C TYR A 86 10.77 7.98 2.82
N ARG A 87 11.66 8.23 1.86
CA ARG A 87 13.09 8.45 2.13
C ARG A 87 13.31 9.63 3.09
N GLU A 88 12.66 10.77 2.82
CA GLU A 88 12.75 11.95 3.68
C GLU A 88 12.25 11.65 5.10
N LEU A 89 11.21 10.84 5.24
CA LEU A 89 10.67 10.43 6.55
C LEU A 89 11.63 9.51 7.31
N VAL A 90 12.21 8.51 6.64
CA VAL A 90 13.22 7.60 7.22
C VAL A 90 14.45 8.37 7.72
N GLU A 91 14.95 9.32 6.93
CA GLU A 91 16.07 10.18 7.31
C GLU A 91 15.75 11.04 8.54
N ARG A 92 14.53 11.60 8.60
CA ARG A 92 14.07 12.39 9.76
C ARG A 92 13.95 11.58 11.04
N LEU A 93 13.73 10.27 10.93
CA LEU A 93 13.74 9.35 12.08
C LEU A 93 15.14 8.91 12.49
N GLY A 94 16.19 9.34 11.76
CA GLY A 94 17.58 9.02 12.05
C GLY A 94 18.05 7.68 11.50
N TYR A 95 17.33 7.11 10.53
CA TYR A 95 17.65 5.85 9.87
C TYR A 95 18.05 6.07 8.40
N THR A 96 18.63 5.05 7.80
CA THR A 96 18.91 4.99 6.36
C THR A 96 17.94 4.04 5.67
N LEU A 97 17.81 4.17 4.34
CA LEU A 97 17.08 3.20 3.54
C LEU A 97 17.66 1.79 3.65
N GLN A 98 18.98 1.67 3.88
CA GLN A 98 19.61 0.36 4.07
C GLN A 98 19.16 -0.29 5.38
N ASP A 99 18.95 0.50 6.44
CA ASP A 99 18.42 -0.02 7.71
C ASP A 99 17.03 -0.62 7.50
N ALA A 100 16.13 0.11 6.81
CA ALA A 100 14.80 -0.36 6.48
C ALA A 100 14.82 -1.61 5.57
N ALA A 101 15.64 -1.58 4.51
CA ALA A 101 15.77 -2.70 3.57
C ALA A 101 16.35 -3.97 4.18
N SER A 102 17.12 -3.85 5.27
CA SER A 102 17.76 -4.98 5.95
C SER A 102 16.85 -5.64 7.00
N LEU A 103 15.69 -5.05 7.30
CA LEU A 103 14.70 -5.67 8.20
C LEU A 103 14.05 -6.88 7.52
N GLU A 104 13.86 -7.96 8.28
CA GLU A 104 13.03 -9.07 7.83
C GLU A 104 11.55 -8.62 7.79
N PRO A 105 10.82 -8.80 6.67
CA PRO A 105 9.43 -8.38 6.59
C PRO A 105 8.56 -9.15 7.59
N ILE A 106 7.68 -8.43 8.28
CA ILE A 106 6.75 -9.04 9.25
C ILE A 106 5.71 -9.92 8.53
N PRO A 107 5.16 -10.95 9.20
CA PRO A 107 4.23 -11.89 8.57
C PRO A 107 3.02 -11.23 7.91
N VAL A 108 2.52 -10.11 8.45
CA VAL A 108 1.39 -9.36 7.88
C VAL A 108 1.78 -8.69 6.57
N SER A 109 2.96 -8.07 6.49
CA SER A 109 3.49 -7.46 5.26
C SER A 109 3.73 -8.53 4.18
N VAL A 110 4.33 -9.68 4.55
CA VAL A 110 4.49 -10.82 3.64
C VAL A 110 3.15 -11.34 3.12
N SER A 111 2.16 -11.49 4.01
CA SER A 111 0.84 -12.01 3.63
C SER A 111 0.12 -11.07 2.68
N TYR A 112 0.13 -9.76 2.97
CA TYR A 112 -0.53 -8.77 2.12
C TYR A 112 0.18 -8.63 0.77
N GLY A 113 1.51 -8.54 0.77
CA GLY A 113 2.30 -8.48 -0.46
C GLY A 113 2.12 -9.71 -1.34
N SER A 114 2.14 -10.91 -0.74
CA SER A 114 1.89 -12.17 -1.46
C SER A 114 0.50 -12.21 -2.07
N TYR A 115 -0.52 -11.73 -1.33
CA TYR A 115 -1.89 -11.65 -1.84
C TYR A 115 -1.99 -10.71 -3.05
N LEU A 116 -1.40 -9.52 -2.98
CA LEU A 116 -1.42 -8.56 -4.09
C LEU A 116 -0.72 -9.13 -5.33
N LEU A 117 0.52 -9.62 -5.16
CA LEU A 117 1.29 -10.17 -6.27
C LEU A 117 0.61 -11.40 -6.90
N ALA A 118 0.10 -12.33 -6.08
CA ALA A 118 -0.58 -13.52 -6.59
C ALA A 118 -1.89 -13.17 -7.30
N THR A 119 -2.69 -12.25 -6.74
CA THR A 119 -3.94 -11.81 -7.37
C THR A 119 -3.66 -11.13 -8.70
N SER A 120 -2.72 -10.19 -8.71
CA SER A 120 -2.36 -9.46 -9.94
C SER A 120 -1.73 -10.36 -10.99
N ALA A 121 -0.92 -11.35 -10.61
CA ALA A 121 -0.32 -12.29 -11.56
C ALA A 121 -1.36 -13.26 -12.15
N LEU A 122 -2.21 -13.85 -11.30
CA LEU A 122 -3.01 -15.02 -11.66
C LEU A 122 -4.45 -14.69 -12.06
N GLN A 123 -5.03 -13.58 -11.59
CA GLN A 123 -6.45 -13.26 -11.80
C GLN A 123 -6.66 -12.25 -12.93
N SER A 124 -7.89 -11.83 -13.22
CA SER A 124 -8.16 -10.83 -14.26
C SER A 124 -7.60 -9.44 -13.90
N TYR A 125 -7.47 -8.56 -14.90
CA TYR A 125 -7.12 -7.15 -14.68
C TYR A 125 -8.09 -6.47 -13.70
N ALA A 126 -9.40 -6.74 -13.81
CA ALA A 126 -10.41 -6.16 -12.94
C ALA A 126 -10.24 -6.62 -11.47
N GLU A 127 -9.93 -7.90 -11.24
CA GLU A 127 -9.64 -8.42 -9.91
C GLU A 127 -8.36 -7.82 -9.34
N ALA A 128 -7.33 -7.65 -10.16
CA ALA A 128 -6.07 -7.04 -9.76
C ALA A 128 -6.23 -5.56 -9.35
N VAL A 129 -6.97 -4.77 -10.13
CA VAL A 129 -7.32 -3.38 -9.80
C VAL A 129 -8.19 -3.33 -8.54
N THR A 130 -9.14 -4.26 -8.39
CA THR A 130 -9.99 -4.33 -7.20
C THR A 130 -9.18 -4.64 -5.94
N ALA A 131 -8.15 -5.48 -6.04
CA ALA A 131 -7.30 -5.87 -4.91
C ALA A 131 -6.48 -4.69 -4.34
N VAL A 132 -6.09 -3.73 -5.18
CA VAL A 132 -5.33 -2.53 -4.74
C VAL A 132 -6.21 -1.36 -4.33
N LEU A 133 -7.48 -1.35 -4.74
CA LEU A 133 -8.40 -0.24 -4.49
C LEU A 133 -8.51 0.17 -3.01
N PRO A 134 -8.56 -0.76 -2.02
CA PRO A 134 -8.66 -0.36 -0.62
C PRO A 134 -7.50 0.53 -0.16
N CYS A 135 -6.28 0.32 -0.65
CA CYS A 135 -5.11 1.11 -0.25
C CYS A 135 -5.31 2.60 -0.55
N PHE A 136 -5.72 2.94 -1.77
CA PHE A 136 -5.92 4.33 -2.18
C PHE A 136 -7.15 4.97 -1.57
N TRP A 137 -8.13 4.16 -1.16
CA TRP A 137 -9.39 4.68 -0.65
C TRP A 137 -9.37 4.84 0.88
N SER A 138 -8.53 4.06 1.59
CA SER A 138 -8.41 4.17 3.05
C SER A 138 -7.39 5.19 3.54
N TYR A 139 -6.36 5.51 2.73
CA TYR A 139 -5.35 6.53 3.01
C TYR A 139 -5.77 7.90 2.46
#